data_AF-A0A356M5C4-F1
#
_entry.id   AF-A0A356M5C4-F1
#
_cell.length_a   1.000
_cell.length_b   1.000
_cell.length_c   1.000
_cell.angle_alpha   90.00
_cell.angle_beta   90.00
_cell.angle_gamma   90.00
#
_symmetry.space_group_name_H-M   'P 1'
#
loop_
_entity.id
_entity.type
_entity.pdbx_description
1 polymer ?
#
loop_
_entity_poly.entity_id
_entity_poly.type
_entity_poly.pdbx_seq_one_letter_code
_entity_poly.pdbx_strand_id
1 'polypeptide(L)'
;SVQEVMLCFAVIHMAFALSECFARGFDAFSQVVSHGEFDRILVRPRNTVLQVLGARFEFSRIGRLVLSIIVLGVAVHGLPIAWNLIRILTLVLMILGGVGIFTGIFMISAAFCFWTLQGLEVMNIFTDGGREMAQYPLDIYKKEITRFFTYAIPFGLVNYLPLRFLLDLPGSSPWQAFLPLLALLFLIPCILLWRMGVRHYQSSGS
;
A
#
# COMPACT_ATOMS: atom_id res chain seq x y z
N SER A 1 -2.79 13.23 -19.52
CA SER A 1 -1.73 13.03 -20.53
C SER A 1 -0.94 11.75 -20.24
N VAL A 2 -0.10 11.25 -21.17
CA VAL A 2 0.70 10.02 -20.96
C VAL A 2 1.63 10.15 -19.73
N GLN A 3 2.22 11.33 -19.53
CA GLN A 3 3.15 11.57 -18.42
C GLN A 3 2.44 11.59 -17.06
N GLU A 4 1.18 12.01 -16.99
CA GLU A 4 0.38 11.93 -15.76
C GLU A 4 0.13 10.48 -15.35
N VAL A 5 -0.17 9.63 -16.34
CA VAL A 5 -0.32 8.18 -16.11
C VAL A 5 1.02 7.58 -15.67
N MET A 6 2.14 7.99 -16.28
CA MET A 6 3.47 7.57 -15.84
C MET A 6 3.77 7.98 -14.40
N LEU A 7 3.36 9.19 -13.98
CA LEU A 7 3.52 9.66 -12.60
C LEU A 7 2.71 8.80 -11.62
N CYS A 8 1.43 8.56 -11.90
CA CYS A 8 0.58 7.66 -11.12
C CYS A 8 1.18 6.26 -11.01
N PHE A 9 1.58 5.70 -12.15
CA PHE A 9 2.20 4.39 -12.24
C PHE A 9 3.45 4.30 -11.38
N ALA A 10 4.36 5.27 -11.54
CA ALA A 10 5.62 5.27 -10.82
C ALA A 10 5.43 5.37 -9.30
N VAL A 11 4.54 6.24 -8.83
CA VAL A 11 4.22 6.39 -7.40
C VAL A 11 3.67 5.09 -6.83
N ILE A 12 2.68 4.50 -7.48
CA ILE A 12 2.02 3.27 -7.00
C ILE A 12 2.96 2.07 -7.02
N HIS A 13 3.76 1.90 -8.09
CA HIS A 13 4.71 0.79 -8.18
C HIS A 13 5.87 0.96 -7.21
N MET A 14 6.32 2.19 -6.96
CA MET A 14 7.32 2.48 -5.92
C MET A 14 6.78 2.13 -4.54
N ALA A 15 5.57 2.61 -4.23
CA ALA A 15 4.90 2.32 -2.97
C ALA A 15 4.72 0.81 -2.76
N PHE A 16 4.29 0.10 -3.80
CA PHE A 16 4.15 -1.35 -3.77
C PHE A 16 5.51 -2.04 -3.54
N ALA A 17 6.54 -1.70 -4.32
CA ALA A 17 7.87 -2.29 -4.18
C ALA A 17 8.48 -2.06 -2.78
N LEU A 18 8.31 -0.85 -2.23
CA LEU A 18 8.71 -0.55 -0.86
C LEU A 18 7.91 -1.37 0.15
N SER A 19 6.59 -1.46 0.00
CA SER A 19 5.76 -2.29 0.89
C SER A 19 6.16 -3.77 0.84
N GLU A 20 6.49 -4.31 -0.34
CA GLU A 20 7.00 -5.68 -0.47
C GLU A 20 8.35 -5.85 0.25
N CYS A 21 9.22 -4.84 0.26
CA CYS A 21 10.50 -4.91 0.97
C CYS A 21 10.34 -4.91 2.50
N PHE A 22 9.51 -4.00 3.02
CA PHE A 22 9.37 -3.74 4.46
C PHE A 22 8.29 -4.57 5.16
N ALA A 23 7.24 -4.97 4.43
CA ALA A 23 6.09 -5.71 4.98
C ALA A 23 6.01 -7.15 4.45
N ARG A 24 7.12 -7.67 3.92
CA ARG A 24 7.20 -9.04 3.38
C ARG A 24 6.74 -10.11 4.37
N GLY A 25 7.00 -9.91 5.66
CA GLY A 25 6.56 -10.85 6.70
C GLY A 25 5.03 -11.02 6.75
N PHE A 26 4.26 -9.99 6.41
CA PHE A 26 2.80 -10.09 6.29
C PHE A 26 2.38 -10.69 4.94
N ASP A 27 3.01 -10.27 3.86
CA ASP A 27 2.73 -10.80 2.51
C ASP A 27 2.98 -12.32 2.41
N ALA A 28 4.07 -12.80 3.02
CA ALA A 28 4.41 -14.23 3.08
C ALA A 28 3.86 -14.93 4.35
N PHE A 29 2.91 -14.33 5.07
CA PHE A 29 2.50 -14.81 6.39
C PHE A 29 1.84 -16.19 6.38
N SER A 30 1.20 -16.58 5.28
CA SER A 30 0.63 -17.91 5.11
C SER A 30 1.67 -19.02 5.35
N GLN A 31 2.92 -18.80 4.91
CA GLN A 31 4.03 -19.71 5.13
C GLN A 31 4.48 -19.73 6.61
N VAL A 32 4.42 -18.59 7.28
CA VAL A 32 4.78 -18.49 8.72
C VAL A 32 3.79 -19.30 9.56
N VAL A 33 2.50 -19.24 9.22
CA VAL A 33 1.45 -20.02 9.88
C VAL A 33 1.55 -21.51 9.53
N SER A 34 1.71 -21.86 8.26
CA SER A 34 1.75 -23.26 7.82
C SER A 34 2.94 -24.04 8.37
N HIS A 35 4.08 -23.36 8.61
CA HIS A 35 5.27 -23.98 9.20
C HIS A 35 5.31 -23.90 10.74
N GLY A 36 4.26 -23.39 11.40
CA GLY A 36 4.23 -23.26 12.86
C GLY A 36 5.23 -22.23 13.43
N GLU A 37 5.81 -21.38 12.59
CA GLU A 37 6.79 -20.37 13.01
C GLU A 37 6.15 -19.26 13.84
N PHE A 38 4.83 -19.08 13.72
CA PHE A 38 4.09 -18.05 14.46
C PHE A 38 4.09 -18.29 15.98
N ASP A 39 4.16 -19.54 16.44
CA ASP A 39 4.27 -19.86 17.87
C ASP A 39 5.51 -19.22 18.51
N ARG A 40 6.62 -19.15 17.76
CA ARG A 40 7.86 -18.49 18.21
C ARG A 40 7.71 -16.97 18.33
N ILE A 41 6.83 -16.37 17.53
CA ILE A 41 6.53 -14.93 17.58
C ILE A 41 5.68 -14.62 18.82
N LEU A 42 4.76 -15.51 19.20
CA LEU A 42 3.85 -15.32 20.34
C LEU A 42 4.56 -15.39 21.70
N VAL A 43 5.60 -16.22 21.83
CA VAL A 43 6.34 -16.34 23.11
C VAL A 43 7.27 -15.17 23.40
N ARG A 44 7.54 -14.30 22.42
CA ARG A 44 8.41 -13.13 22.60
C ARG A 44 7.60 -11.95 23.17
N PRO A 45 8.07 -11.26 24.22
CA PRO A 45 7.35 -10.16 24.87
C PRO A 45 7.43 -8.85 24.08
N ARG A 46 7.16 -8.91 22.77
CA ARG A 46 7.20 -7.77 21.85
C ARG A 46 5.94 -7.75 20.99
N ASN A 47 5.56 -6.58 20.50
CA ASN A 47 4.38 -6.44 19.64
C ASN A 47 4.51 -7.31 18.39
N THR A 48 3.54 -8.21 18.16
CA THR A 48 3.55 -9.16 17.03
C THR A 48 3.61 -8.46 15.67
N VAL A 49 3.02 -7.27 15.53
CA VAL A 49 3.12 -6.47 14.29
C VAL A 49 4.57 -6.12 13.97
N LEU A 50 5.32 -5.63 14.97
CA LEU A 50 6.72 -5.27 14.80
C LEU A 50 7.59 -6.50 14.55
N GLN A 51 7.28 -7.62 15.20
CA GLN A 51 7.98 -8.87 15.00
C GLN A 51 7.79 -9.40 13.57
N VAL A 52 6.56 -9.38 13.04
CA VAL A 52 6.26 -9.84 11.68
C VAL A 52 6.87 -8.91 10.64
N LEU A 53 6.77 -7.58 10.81
CA LEU A 53 7.44 -6.61 9.93
C LEU A 53 8.95 -6.84 9.89
N GLY A 54 9.58 -7.04 11.04
CA GLY A 54 11.02 -7.24 11.15
C GLY A 54 11.50 -8.66 10.83
N ALA A 55 10.61 -9.63 10.63
CA ALA A 55 10.99 -11.03 10.45
C ALA A 55 11.60 -11.30 9.07
N ARG A 56 11.13 -10.58 8.05
CA ARG A 56 11.58 -10.76 6.67
C ARG A 56 11.76 -9.39 6.02
N PHE A 57 12.99 -9.10 5.67
CA PHE A 57 13.33 -7.99 4.78
C PHE A 57 13.84 -8.59 3.48
N GLU A 58 13.20 -8.29 2.36
CA GLU A 58 13.53 -8.94 1.09
C GLU A 58 13.65 -7.91 -0.03
N PHE A 59 14.86 -7.77 -0.57
CA PHE A 59 15.13 -6.96 -1.78
C PHE A 59 14.83 -7.73 -3.07
N SER A 60 13.99 -8.76 -3.04
CA SER A 60 13.77 -9.68 -4.16
C SER A 60 13.21 -9.03 -5.41
N ARG A 61 12.76 -7.77 -5.33
CA ARG A 61 12.25 -7.00 -6.47
C ARG A 61 12.91 -5.64 -6.65
N ILE A 62 14.22 -5.55 -6.40
CA ILE A 62 14.97 -4.31 -6.64
C ILE A 62 14.80 -3.78 -8.08
N GLY A 63 14.65 -4.67 -9.07
CA GLY A 63 14.39 -4.27 -10.46
C GLY A 63 13.10 -3.47 -10.64
N ARG A 64 12.03 -3.80 -9.89
CA ARG A 64 10.77 -3.04 -9.92
C ARG A 64 10.97 -1.66 -9.30
N LEU A 65 11.68 -1.58 -8.18
CA LEU A 65 11.99 -0.31 -7.54
C LEU A 65 12.81 0.60 -8.47
N VAL A 66 13.86 0.07 -9.10
CA VAL A 66 14.68 0.79 -10.08
C VAL A 66 13.84 1.27 -11.26
N LEU A 67 12.98 0.41 -11.83
CA LEU A 67 12.08 0.79 -12.90
C LEU A 67 11.14 1.94 -12.47
N SER A 68 10.54 1.85 -11.29
CA SER A 68 9.69 2.91 -10.76
C SER A 68 10.44 4.23 -10.57
N ILE A 69 11.71 4.19 -10.14
CA ILE A 69 12.56 5.39 -10.03
C ILE A 69 12.81 6.02 -11.40
N ILE A 70 13.13 5.20 -12.40
CA ILE A 70 13.36 5.68 -13.77
C ILE A 70 12.08 6.32 -14.33
N VAL A 71 10.94 5.63 -14.24
CA VAL A 71 9.65 6.14 -14.75
C VAL A 71 9.23 7.39 -13.98
N LEU A 72 9.47 7.46 -12.67
CA LEU A 72 9.22 8.66 -11.88
C LEU A 72 10.03 9.85 -12.38
N GLY A 73 11.33 9.65 -12.62
CA GLY A 73 12.22 10.69 -13.15
C GLY A 73 11.77 11.20 -14.53
N VAL A 74 11.39 10.29 -15.43
CA VAL A 74 10.86 10.63 -16.75
C VAL A 74 9.54 11.42 -16.64
N ALA A 75 8.61 10.98 -15.79
CA ALA A 75 7.32 11.64 -15.60
C ALA A 75 7.49 13.06 -15.01
N VAL A 76 8.32 13.20 -13.97
CA VAL A 76 8.62 14.48 -13.31
C VAL A 76 9.29 15.46 -14.26
N HIS A 77 10.20 14.99 -15.13
CA HIS A 77 10.86 15.84 -16.12
C HIS A 77 9.93 16.24 -17.26
N GLY A 78 8.99 15.37 -17.64
CA GLY A 78 8.06 15.61 -18.74
C GLY A 78 6.89 16.53 -18.41
N LEU A 79 6.50 16.61 -17.13
CA LEU A 79 5.35 17.41 -16.69
C LEU A 79 5.77 18.85 -16.34
N PRO A 80 4.97 19.87 -16.73
CA PRO A 80 5.24 21.28 -16.44
C PRO A 80 4.90 21.64 -14.98
N ILE A 81 5.44 20.91 -14.01
CA ILE A 81 5.21 21.13 -12.58
C ILE A 81 6.18 22.21 -12.09
N ALA A 82 5.66 23.34 -11.63
CA ALA A 82 6.47 24.34 -10.92
C ALA A 82 6.83 23.82 -9.51
N TRP A 83 7.99 23.18 -9.38
CA TRP A 83 8.41 22.54 -8.14
C TRP A 83 8.62 23.55 -7.01
N ASN A 84 8.05 23.23 -5.85
CA ASN A 84 8.27 23.92 -4.59
C ASN A 84 8.30 22.89 -3.46
N LEU A 85 8.62 23.32 -2.24
CA LEU A 85 8.74 22.43 -1.09
C LEU A 85 7.45 21.62 -0.83
N ILE A 86 6.28 22.24 -1.00
CA ILE A 86 4.98 21.59 -0.78
C ILE A 86 4.77 20.48 -1.80
N ARG A 87 5.04 20.71 -3.09
CA ARG A 87 4.87 19.69 -4.15
C ARG A 87 5.86 18.53 -4.01
N ILE A 88 7.10 18.80 -3.60
CA ILE A 88 8.07 17.74 -3.26
C ILE A 88 7.53 16.90 -2.09
N LEU A 89 7.07 17.58 -1.03
CA LEU A 89 6.47 16.91 0.12
C LEU A 89 5.24 16.09 -0.28
N THR A 90 4.36 16.63 -1.12
CA THR A 90 3.20 15.89 -1.67
C THR A 90 3.65 14.59 -2.32
N LEU A 91 4.64 14.63 -3.22
CA LEU A 91 5.11 13.42 -3.90
C LEU A 91 5.65 12.37 -2.92
N VAL A 92 6.42 12.80 -1.91
CA VAL A 92 6.90 11.91 -0.84
C VAL A 92 5.74 11.32 -0.06
N LEU A 93 4.75 12.14 0.31
CA LEU A 93 3.55 11.69 1.03
C LEU A 93 2.71 10.73 0.19
N MET A 94 2.60 10.92 -1.12
CA MET A 94 1.93 9.97 -2.01
C MET A 94 2.60 8.59 -1.97
N ILE A 95 3.94 8.54 -2.01
CA ILE A 95 4.68 7.27 -1.92
C ILE A 95 4.48 6.63 -0.54
N LEU A 96 4.68 7.37 0.55
CA LEU A 96 4.56 6.85 1.92
C LEU A 96 3.12 6.43 2.26
N GLY A 97 2.13 7.20 1.82
CA GLY A 97 0.71 6.87 1.93
C GLY A 97 0.39 5.56 1.21
N GLY A 98 0.94 5.37 0.00
CA GLY A 98 0.79 4.13 -0.75
C GLY A 98 1.44 2.94 -0.04
N VAL A 99 2.64 3.12 0.52
CA VAL A 99 3.31 2.08 1.33
C VAL A 99 2.42 1.67 2.52
N GLY A 100 1.81 2.65 3.19
CA GLY A 100 0.86 2.40 4.28
C GLY A 100 -0.36 1.61 3.82
N ILE A 101 -1.00 2.00 2.71
CA ILE A 101 -2.15 1.26 2.16
C ILE A 101 -1.78 -0.18 1.84
N PHE A 102 -0.72 -0.42 1.06
CA PHE A 102 -0.32 -1.77 0.67
C PHE A 102 0.09 -2.63 1.87
N THR A 103 0.80 -2.05 2.85
CA THR A 103 1.09 -2.72 4.13
C THR A 103 -0.21 -3.12 4.84
N GLY A 104 -1.21 -2.23 4.88
CA GLY A 104 -2.51 -2.52 5.43
C GLY A 104 -3.23 -3.66 4.71
N ILE A 105 -3.16 -3.71 3.39
CA ILE A 105 -3.71 -4.81 2.59
C ILE A 105 -3.02 -6.13 2.94
N PHE A 106 -1.68 -6.17 2.98
CA PHE A 106 -0.92 -7.35 3.40
C PHE A 106 -1.27 -7.80 4.82
N MET A 107 -1.47 -6.86 5.74
CA MET A 107 -1.89 -7.17 7.11
C MET A 107 -3.29 -7.79 7.17
N ILE A 108 -4.22 -7.32 6.34
CA ILE A 108 -5.55 -7.94 6.23
C ILE A 108 -5.40 -9.36 5.70
N SER A 109 -4.61 -9.57 4.64
CA SER A 109 -4.34 -10.90 4.06
C SER A 109 -3.76 -11.86 5.10
N ALA A 110 -2.76 -11.40 5.85
CA ALA A 110 -2.12 -12.15 6.90
C ALA A 110 -3.09 -12.48 8.05
N ALA A 111 -3.95 -11.53 8.44
CA ALA A 111 -4.95 -11.76 9.47
C ALA A 111 -5.94 -12.86 9.04
N PHE A 112 -6.36 -12.90 7.77
CA PHE A 112 -7.26 -13.95 7.27
C PHE A 112 -6.68 -15.36 7.41
N CYS A 113 -5.34 -15.53 7.38
CA CYS A 113 -4.69 -16.82 7.59
C CYS A 113 -5.01 -17.47 8.95
N PHE A 114 -5.44 -16.68 9.95
CA PHE A 114 -5.84 -17.21 11.25
C PHE A 114 -7.18 -17.97 11.23
N TRP A 115 -8.02 -17.73 10.22
CA TRP A 115 -9.31 -18.41 10.07
C TRP A 115 -9.33 -19.38 8.88
N THR A 116 -8.68 -19.03 7.77
CA THR A 116 -8.62 -19.89 6.59
C THR A 116 -7.38 -19.62 5.74
N LEU A 117 -6.77 -20.70 5.25
CA LEU A 117 -5.68 -20.63 4.26
C LEU A 117 -6.22 -20.64 2.81
N GLN A 118 -7.50 -21.00 2.61
CA GLN A 118 -8.11 -21.20 1.29
C GLN A 118 -8.59 -19.88 0.65
N GLY A 119 -8.58 -18.76 1.39
CA GLY A 119 -9.03 -17.44 0.92
C GLY A 119 -7.93 -16.51 0.39
N LEU A 120 -6.69 -16.99 0.29
CA LEU A 120 -5.54 -16.16 -0.09
C LEU A 120 -5.59 -15.66 -1.54
N GLU A 121 -6.20 -16.42 -2.45
CA GLU A 121 -6.35 -16.01 -3.86
C GLU A 121 -7.20 -14.74 -3.97
N VAL A 122 -8.29 -14.64 -3.21
CA VAL A 122 -9.15 -13.45 -3.16
C VAL A 122 -8.34 -12.24 -2.68
N MET A 123 -7.48 -12.43 -1.69
CA MET A 123 -6.63 -11.35 -1.16
C MET A 123 -5.56 -10.89 -2.16
N ASN A 124 -4.99 -11.82 -2.95
CA ASN A 124 -4.09 -11.48 -4.04
C ASN A 124 -4.80 -10.66 -5.12
N ILE A 125 -6.04 -11.03 -5.48
CA ILE A 125 -6.87 -10.25 -6.41
C ILE A 125 -7.12 -8.83 -5.87
N PHE A 126 -7.38 -8.66 -4.58
CA PHE A 126 -7.55 -7.32 -4.00
C PHE A 126 -6.25 -6.50 -4.04
N THR A 127 -5.11 -7.14 -3.82
CA THR A 127 -3.79 -6.50 -3.85
C THR A 127 -3.43 -6.07 -5.27
N ASP A 128 -3.44 -7.01 -6.21
CA ASP A 128 -3.08 -6.75 -7.61
C ASP A 128 -4.13 -5.87 -8.31
N GLY A 129 -5.41 -6.14 -8.09
CA GLY A 129 -6.51 -5.33 -8.61
C GLY A 129 -6.50 -3.91 -8.05
N GLY A 130 -6.19 -3.75 -6.76
CA GLY A 130 -6.02 -2.44 -6.14
C GLY A 130 -4.86 -1.66 -6.73
N ARG A 131 -3.71 -2.31 -6.97
CA ARG A 131 -2.56 -1.71 -7.64
C ARG A 131 -2.86 -1.31 -9.08
N GLU A 132 -3.52 -2.18 -9.84
CA GLU A 132 -3.95 -1.92 -11.22
C GLU A 132 -4.95 -0.76 -11.31
N MET A 133 -5.82 -0.61 -10.32
CA MET A 133 -6.75 0.52 -10.22
C MET A 133 -6.04 1.82 -9.85
N ALA A 134 -5.09 1.75 -8.92
CA ALA A 134 -4.44 2.94 -8.39
C ALA A 134 -3.43 3.57 -9.36
N GLN A 135 -2.86 2.79 -10.29
CA GLN A 135 -1.84 3.28 -11.24
C GLN A 135 -2.42 4.20 -12.34
N TYR A 136 -3.74 4.35 -12.42
CA TYR A 136 -4.39 5.28 -13.33
C TYR A 136 -5.19 6.35 -12.57
N PRO A 137 -5.35 7.56 -13.16
CA PRO A 137 -6.26 8.57 -12.64
C PRO A 137 -7.69 8.01 -12.44
N LEU A 138 -8.34 8.30 -11.31
CA LEU A 138 -9.60 7.63 -10.96
C LEU A 138 -10.80 8.08 -11.80
N ASP A 139 -10.70 9.21 -12.48
CA ASP A 139 -11.71 9.78 -13.39
C ASP A 139 -12.03 8.90 -14.60
N ILE A 140 -11.14 7.97 -14.97
CA ILE A 140 -11.41 7.00 -16.04
C ILE A 140 -12.37 5.87 -15.61
N TYR A 141 -12.57 5.67 -14.31
CA TYR A 141 -13.38 4.59 -13.77
C TYR A 141 -14.83 5.02 -13.49
N LYS A 142 -15.73 4.03 -13.41
CA LYS A 142 -17.11 4.26 -12.99
C LYS A 142 -17.15 4.84 -11.57
N LYS A 143 -18.18 5.65 -11.27
CA LYS A 143 -18.33 6.35 -9.98
C LYS A 143 -18.29 5.40 -8.77
N GLU A 144 -18.92 4.22 -8.87
CA GLU A 144 -18.96 3.28 -7.75
C GLU A 144 -17.58 2.67 -7.44
N ILE A 145 -16.81 2.35 -8.47
CA ILE A 145 -15.42 1.88 -8.34
C ILE A 145 -14.56 2.97 -7.68
N THR A 146 -14.70 4.20 -8.17
CA THR A 146 -14.00 5.36 -7.61
C THR A 146 -14.32 5.56 -6.13
N ARG A 147 -15.60 5.45 -5.73
CA ARG A 147 -16.01 5.57 -4.33
C ARG A 147 -15.41 4.47 -3.47
N PHE A 148 -15.44 3.22 -3.92
CA PHE A 148 -14.83 2.11 -3.19
C PHE A 148 -13.34 2.35 -2.95
N PHE A 149 -12.58 2.68 -4.00
CA PHE A 149 -11.15 2.93 -3.87
C PHE A 149 -10.78 4.27 -3.22
N THR A 150 -11.75 5.16 -3.00
CA THR A 150 -11.54 6.41 -2.25
C THR A 150 -11.88 6.27 -0.77
N TYR A 151 -12.92 5.51 -0.42
CA TYR A 151 -13.43 5.44 0.95
C TYR A 151 -13.14 4.12 1.67
N ALA A 152 -13.02 2.99 0.95
CA ALA A 152 -12.73 1.69 1.56
C ALA A 152 -11.21 1.42 1.66
N ILE A 153 -10.46 1.63 0.57
CA ILE A 153 -8.99 1.38 0.51
C ILE A 153 -8.13 2.68 0.45
N PRO A 154 -8.75 3.85 0.61
CA PRO A 154 -8.24 5.18 0.24
C PRO A 154 -7.14 5.41 -0.85
N PHE A 155 -7.00 4.61 -1.91
CA PHE A 155 -6.07 4.92 -3.02
C PHE A 155 -6.32 6.30 -3.67
N GLY A 156 -7.58 6.75 -3.72
CA GLY A 156 -7.92 8.08 -4.24
C GLY A 156 -7.31 9.23 -3.43
N LEU A 157 -7.16 9.06 -2.11
CA LEU A 157 -6.54 10.04 -1.22
C LEU A 157 -5.01 10.07 -1.37
N VAL A 158 -4.42 8.94 -1.77
CA VAL A 158 -2.96 8.79 -1.90
C VAL A 158 -2.44 9.21 -3.26
N ASN A 159 -3.15 8.91 -4.34
CA ASN A 159 -2.62 9.15 -5.68
C ASN A 159 -3.43 10.21 -6.42
N TYR A 160 -4.73 9.97 -6.63
CA TYR A 160 -5.53 10.81 -7.53
C TYR A 160 -5.71 12.26 -7.05
N LEU A 161 -6.12 12.49 -5.81
CA LEU A 161 -6.36 13.85 -5.30
C LEU A 161 -5.07 14.68 -5.14
N PRO A 162 -3.97 14.18 -4.55
CA PRO A 162 -2.71 14.92 -4.49
C PRO A 162 -2.08 15.14 -5.88
N LEU A 163 -2.27 14.23 -6.84
CA LEU A 163 -1.87 14.43 -8.23
C LEU A 163 -2.55 15.68 -8.83
N ARG A 164 -3.84 15.88 -8.56
CA ARG A 164 -4.54 17.08 -9.04
C ARG A 164 -3.92 18.38 -8.54
N PHE A 165 -3.44 18.38 -7.30
CA PHE A 165 -2.68 19.50 -6.73
C PHE A 165 -1.28 19.65 -7.37
N LEU A 166 -0.56 18.55 -7.62
CA LEU A 166 0.75 18.59 -8.29
C LEU A 166 0.66 19.20 -9.69
N LEU A 167 -0.37 18.84 -10.43
CA LEU A 167 -0.61 19.27 -11.82
C LEU A 167 -1.33 20.61 -11.93
N ASP A 168 -1.70 21.24 -10.80
CA ASP A 168 -2.45 22.50 -10.77
C ASP A 168 -3.77 22.42 -11.58
N LEU A 169 -4.45 21.28 -11.52
CA LEU A 169 -5.68 21.06 -12.28
C LEU A 169 -6.81 21.97 -11.76
N PRO A 170 -7.77 22.38 -12.61
CA PRO A 170 -8.91 23.20 -12.20
C PRO A 170 -9.67 22.59 -11.01
N GLY A 171 -9.94 23.43 -10.00
CA GLY A 171 -10.59 23.04 -8.75
C GLY A 171 -9.73 22.20 -7.80
N SER A 172 -8.43 22.08 -8.06
CA SER A 172 -7.48 21.57 -7.06
C SER A 172 -7.31 22.57 -5.92
N SER A 173 -6.91 22.08 -4.75
CA SER A 173 -6.75 22.91 -3.56
C SER A 173 -5.55 22.45 -2.74
N PRO A 174 -4.81 23.37 -2.09
CA PRO A 174 -3.58 23.03 -1.38
C PRO A 174 -3.71 21.95 -0.31
N TRP A 175 -4.88 21.80 0.33
CA TRP A 175 -5.10 20.76 1.33
C TRP A 175 -5.02 19.33 0.75
N GLN A 176 -5.23 19.16 -0.56
CA GLN A 176 -5.12 17.87 -1.23
C GLN A 176 -3.69 17.31 -1.17
N ALA A 177 -2.67 18.16 -0.98
CA ALA A 177 -1.28 17.76 -0.77
C ALA A 177 -1.09 16.82 0.43
N PHE A 178 -1.93 16.99 1.46
CA PHE A 178 -1.81 16.28 2.74
C PHE A 178 -2.76 15.10 2.89
N LEU A 179 -3.63 14.86 1.89
CA LEU A 179 -4.56 13.72 1.89
C LEU A 179 -3.91 12.34 2.04
N PRO A 180 -2.69 12.08 1.53
CA PRO A 180 -2.04 10.80 1.79
C PRO A 180 -1.83 10.51 3.29
N LEU A 181 -1.73 11.53 4.14
CA LEU A 181 -1.68 11.34 5.60
C LEU A 181 -3.01 10.83 6.14
N LEU A 182 -4.13 11.33 5.62
CA LEU A 182 -5.46 10.87 6.00
C LEU A 182 -5.67 9.41 5.59
N ALA A 183 -5.12 9.00 4.44
CA ALA A 183 -5.17 7.62 3.98
C ALA A 183 -4.51 6.63 4.95
N LEU A 184 -3.51 7.06 5.72
CA LEU A 184 -2.85 6.22 6.73
C LEU A 184 -3.79 5.80 7.86
N LEU A 185 -4.94 6.46 8.05
CA LEU A 185 -5.99 6.00 8.97
C LEU A 185 -6.52 4.62 8.59
N PHE A 186 -6.36 4.19 7.33
CA PHE A 186 -6.68 2.83 6.89
C PHE A 186 -5.88 1.75 7.65
N LEU A 187 -4.71 2.08 8.19
CA LEU A 187 -3.94 1.13 9.02
C LEU A 187 -4.66 0.79 10.34
N ILE A 188 -5.54 1.65 10.84
CA ILE A 188 -6.26 1.42 12.11
C ILE A 188 -7.11 0.15 12.02
N PRO A 189 -8.08 0.01 11.09
CA PRO A 189 -8.84 -1.22 10.96
C PRO A 189 -7.96 -2.44 10.62
N CYS A 190 -6.88 -2.29 9.84
CA CYS A 190 -5.93 -3.39 9.56
C CYS A 190 -5.28 -3.93 10.84
N ILE A 191 -4.79 -3.03 11.71
CA ILE A 191 -4.18 -3.40 12.99
C ILE A 191 -5.21 -4.02 13.93
N LEU A 192 -6.44 -3.51 13.96
CA LEU A 192 -7.52 -4.09 14.76
C LEU A 192 -7.85 -5.51 14.29
N LEU A 193 -8.00 -5.70 12.98
CA LEU A 193 -8.25 -7.01 12.38
C LEU A 193 -7.12 -8.00 12.70
N TRP A 194 -5.87 -7.57 12.56
CA TRP A 194 -4.70 -8.35 12.95
C TRP A 194 -4.76 -8.78 14.43
N ARG A 195 -5.00 -7.83 15.34
CA ARG A 195 -5.11 -8.13 16.78
C ARG A 195 -6.25 -9.09 17.09
N MET A 196 -7.38 -8.99 16.38
CA MET A 196 -8.48 -9.94 16.51
C MET A 196 -8.08 -11.32 16.00
N GLY A 197 -7.42 -11.41 14.85
CA GLY A 197 -6.96 -12.67 14.27
C GLY A 197 -5.94 -13.40 15.16
N VAL A 198 -4.97 -12.67 15.72
CA VAL A 198 -3.99 -13.24 16.66
C VAL A 198 -4.67 -13.89 17.87
N ARG A 199 -5.79 -13.35 18.36
CA ARG A 199 -6.55 -13.94 19.49
C ARG A 199 -7.29 -15.23 19.11
N HIS A 200 -7.58 -15.43 17.83
CA HIS A 200 -8.25 -16.64 17.32
C HIS A 200 -7.26 -17.69 16.85
N TYR A 201 -5.97 -17.38 16.80
CA TYR A 201 -4.96 -18.31 16.37
C TYR A 201 -4.92 -19.53 17.30
N GLN A 202 -5.07 -20.71 16.69
CA GLN A 202 -4.82 -21.99 17.33
C GLN A 202 -3.54 -22.55 16.71
N SER A 203 -2.59 -22.94 17.56
CA SER A 203 -1.35 -23.57 17.11
C SER A 203 -1.71 -24.78 16.25
N SER A 204 -1.03 -24.91 15.12
CA SER A 204 -1.03 -26.10 14.28
C SER A 204 -0.30 -27.21 15.05
N GLY A 205 -0.97 -27.76 16.07
CA GLY A 205 -0.45 -28.82 16.91
C GLY A 205 -0.12 -30.04 16.06
N SER A 206 1.17 -30.33 15.94
CA SER A 206 1.72 -31.61 15.51
C SER A 206 2.72 -32.09 16.55
#